data_AF-A0A445DG40-F1
#
_entry.id   AF-A0A445DG40-F1
#
_cell.length_a   1.000
_cell.length_b   1.000
_cell.length_c   1.000
_cell.angle_alpha   90.00
_cell.angle_beta   90.00
_cell.angle_gamma   90.00
#
_symmetry.space_group_name_H-M   'P 1'
#
loop_
_entity.id
_entity.type
_entity.pdbx_description
1 polymer ?
#
loop_
_entity_poly.entity_id
_entity_poly.type
_entity_poly.pdbx_seq_one_letter_code
_entity_poly.pdbx_strand_id
1 'polypeptide(L)'
;MEGSSYSRDTAFSCSYNCCELKPLLFLNSMTVLDCLIDQRLYIGLPDAKQKVEIFGVHSFGKQHAEDVDFEKLVFQTVGFSGADIRNLVNEAAIMMVGFYYI
;
A
#
# COMPACT_ATOMS: atom_id res chain seq x y z
N MET A 1 -25.51 -19.45 2.16
CA MET A 1 -24.15 -18.85 2.15
C MET A 1 -24.33 -17.44 1.58
N GLU A 2 -25.18 -16.70 2.31
CA GLU A 2 -24.84 -15.50 3.12
C GLU A 2 -24.87 -14.28 2.19
N GLY A 3 -25.84 -13.37 2.26
CA GLY A 3 -26.76 -13.05 3.34
C GLY A 3 -26.83 -11.54 3.39
N SER A 4 -27.99 -11.00 3.02
CA SER A 4 -28.25 -9.59 2.74
C SER A 4 -28.25 -8.69 3.99
N SER A 5 -28.27 -7.39 3.69
CA SER A 5 -29.07 -6.35 4.37
C SER A 5 -28.71 -5.95 5.80
N TYR A 6 -28.19 -4.72 5.91
CA TYR A 6 -28.77 -3.62 6.70
C TYR A 6 -29.58 -4.04 7.94
N SER A 7 -29.05 -3.78 9.14
CA SER A 7 -29.87 -3.50 10.34
C SER A 7 -29.11 -2.59 11.29
N ARG A 8 -29.78 -1.51 11.66
CA ARG A 8 -29.46 -0.63 12.78
C ARG A 8 -29.68 -1.41 14.09
N ASP A 9 -29.20 -0.81 15.18
CA ASP A 9 -29.59 -1.06 16.58
C ASP A 9 -28.62 -1.95 17.38
N THR A 10 -27.67 -1.31 18.06
CA THR A 10 -27.70 -1.15 19.53
C THR A 10 -26.58 -0.20 19.97
N ALA A 11 -26.96 0.97 20.48
CA ALA A 11 -26.04 1.88 21.16
C ALA A 11 -25.72 1.33 22.55
N PHE A 12 -24.52 0.79 22.78
CA PHE A 12 -23.90 0.54 24.10
C PHE A 12 -22.51 -0.05 23.81
N SER A 13 -21.46 0.73 23.56
CA SER A 13 -20.76 1.49 24.57
C SER A 13 -19.63 2.26 23.88
N CYS A 14 -19.53 3.55 24.19
CA CYS A 14 -18.31 4.30 23.98
C CYS A 14 -17.22 3.64 24.84
N SER A 15 -16.23 2.99 24.23
CA SER A 15 -15.02 2.59 24.95
C SER A 15 -14.12 3.82 25.05
N TYR A 16 -14.47 4.66 26.04
CA TYR A 16 -13.64 5.73 26.55
C TYR A 16 -12.25 5.16 26.89
N ASN A 17 -11.28 5.42 26.02
CA ASN A 17 -9.87 5.53 26.40
C ASN A 17 -9.19 6.70 25.68
N CYS A 18 -9.98 7.76 25.42
CA CYS A 18 -9.51 9.00 24.80
C CYS A 18 -9.16 10.10 25.83
N CYS A 19 -9.31 9.85 27.12
CA CYS A 19 -8.98 10.81 28.16
C CYS A 19 -8.36 10.09 29.35
N GLU A 20 -7.04 9.95 29.38
CA GLU A 20 -6.28 10.19 30.61
C GLU A 20 -4.89 10.75 30.30
N LEU A 21 -4.71 11.99 30.76
CA LEU A 21 -3.48 12.68 31.16
C LEU A 21 -2.30 12.77 30.18
N LYS A 22 -2.13 13.97 29.61
CA LYS A 22 -0.83 14.65 29.65
C LYS A 22 -1.01 16.18 29.68
N PRO A 23 -0.69 16.86 30.79
CA PRO A 23 -0.57 18.30 30.80
C PRO A 23 0.86 18.67 30.41
N LEU A 24 1.01 19.48 29.36
CA LEU A 24 1.96 20.60 29.24
C LEU A 24 2.17 20.95 27.76
N LEU A 25 1.59 22.09 27.38
CA LEU A 25 2.11 23.12 26.49
C LEU A 25 3.13 22.68 25.42
N PHE A 26 2.78 22.83 24.13
CA PHE A 26 3.52 23.68 23.17
C PHE A 26 2.79 23.71 21.82
N LEU A 27 2.36 24.91 21.44
CA LEU A 27 2.02 25.40 20.09
C LEU A 27 0.77 24.89 19.35
N ASN A 28 -0.12 25.86 19.11
CA ASN A 28 -1.30 25.82 18.27
C ASN A 28 -0.95 25.62 16.78
N SER A 29 -1.39 24.50 16.21
CA SER A 29 -1.82 24.29 14.80
C SER A 29 -2.47 22.89 14.63
N MET A 30 -3.10 22.37 15.69
CA MET A 30 -3.41 20.93 15.82
C MET A 30 -4.81 20.74 16.42
N THR A 31 -5.81 21.43 15.89
CA THR A 31 -7.22 21.27 16.30
C THR A 31 -8.15 21.01 15.13
N VAL A 32 -7.62 20.39 14.08
CA VAL A 32 -8.46 19.76 13.07
C VAL A 32 -8.02 18.31 12.99
N LEU A 33 -8.75 17.50 13.77
CA LEU A 33 -9.32 16.23 13.31
C LEU A 33 -8.64 14.93 13.79
N ASP A 34 -8.57 14.75 15.10
CA ASP A 34 -8.22 13.47 15.73
C ASP A 34 -9.36 12.42 15.64
N CYS A 35 -10.36 12.65 14.79
CA CYS A 35 -11.43 11.73 14.43
C CYS A 35 -12.00 12.07 13.05
N LEU A 36 -11.25 11.81 11.96
CA LEU A 36 -11.86 11.66 10.62
C LEU A 36 -11.48 10.37 9.91
N ILE A 37 -10.52 9.59 10.39
CA ILE A 37 -10.19 8.34 9.70
C ILE A 37 -10.30 7.20 10.69
N ASP A 38 -11.52 6.68 10.83
CA ASP A 38 -11.77 5.39 11.50
C ASP A 38 -12.31 4.33 10.52
N GLN A 39 -12.13 4.55 9.21
CA GLN A 39 -12.34 3.50 8.22
C GLN A 39 -11.03 2.79 7.95
N ARG A 40 -10.84 1.63 8.60
CA ARG A 40 -9.77 0.71 8.27
C ARG A 40 -10.13 -0.03 6.98
N LEU A 41 -9.57 0.40 5.86
CA LEU A 41 -9.65 -0.33 4.60
C LEU A 41 -8.59 -1.43 4.59
N TYR A 42 -9.03 -2.68 4.58
CA TYR A 42 -8.15 -3.83 4.39
C TYR A 42 -7.87 -4.00 2.89
N ILE A 43 -6.62 -3.85 2.50
CA ILE A 43 -6.16 -4.06 1.12
C ILE A 43 -5.48 -5.42 1.10
N GLY A 44 -6.01 -6.35 0.30
CA GLY A 44 -5.41 -7.67 0.10
C GLY A 44 -4.17 -7.62 -0.81
N LEU A 45 -3.47 -8.74 -0.92
CA LEU A 45 -2.40 -8.91 -1.89
C LEU A 45 -2.96 -8.89 -3.33
N PRO A 46 -2.22 -8.31 -4.29
CA PRO A 46 -2.67 -8.24 -5.67
C PRO A 46 -2.69 -9.62 -6.35
N ASP A 47 -3.70 -9.86 -7.17
CA ASP A 47 -3.80 -11.04 -8.04
C ASP A 47 -2.76 -11.01 -9.17
N ALA A 48 -2.52 -12.14 -9.84
CA ALA A 48 -1.56 -12.26 -10.94
C ALA A 48 -1.78 -11.21 -12.05
N LYS A 49 -3.02 -10.97 -12.47
CA LYS A 49 -3.35 -9.97 -13.50
C LYS A 49 -3.02 -8.55 -13.05
N GLN A 50 -3.35 -8.23 -11.81
CA GLN A 50 -3.06 -6.93 -11.21
C GLN A 50 -1.55 -6.70 -11.11
N LYS A 51 -0.76 -7.75 -10.82
CA LYS A 51 0.69 -7.65 -10.83
C LYS A 51 1.26 -7.30 -12.20
N VAL A 52 0.73 -7.86 -13.29
CA VAL A 52 1.15 -7.50 -14.66
C VAL A 52 0.93 -6.01 -14.92
N GLU A 53 -0.23 -5.47 -14.53
CA GLU A 53 -0.53 -4.05 -14.66
C GLU A 53 0.41 -3.17 -13.82
N ILE A 54 0.69 -3.57 -12.57
CA ILE A 54 1.63 -2.87 -11.68
C ILE A 54 3.05 -2.85 -12.29
N PHE A 55 3.51 -3.97 -12.85
CA PHE A 55 4.78 -4.02 -13.57
C PHE A 55 4.78 -3.10 -14.79
N GLY A 56 3.69 -3.05 -15.56
CA GLY A 56 3.55 -2.14 -16.70
C GLY A 56 3.68 -0.66 -16.30
N VAL A 57 2.99 -0.25 -15.23
CA VAL A 57 3.05 1.14 -14.73
C VAL A 57 4.44 1.50 -14.20
N HIS A 58 5.10 0.59 -13.48
CA HIS A 58 6.41 0.86 -12.89
C HIS A 58 7.57 0.72 -13.89
N SER A 59 7.37 -0.01 -14.99
CA SER A 59 8.34 -0.12 -16.08
C SER A 59 8.21 0.99 -17.11
N PHE A 60 7.07 1.70 -17.14
CA PHE A 60 6.88 2.85 -18.00
C PHE A 60 7.93 3.93 -17.73
N GLY A 61 8.74 4.24 -18.75
CA GLY A 61 9.81 5.22 -18.67
C GLY A 61 11.14 4.73 -18.09
N LYS A 62 11.27 3.45 -17.73
CA LYS A 62 12.56 2.84 -17.36
C LYS A 62 13.13 2.02 -18.50
N GLN A 63 14.45 2.04 -18.65
CA GLN A 63 15.14 1.20 -19.61
C GLN A 63 15.08 -0.26 -19.13
N HIS A 64 14.62 -1.15 -20.01
CA HIS A 64 14.58 -2.59 -19.81
C HIS A 64 14.91 -3.27 -21.15
N ALA A 65 15.47 -4.47 -21.10
CA ALA A 65 15.76 -5.24 -22.32
C ALA A 65 14.45 -5.74 -22.96
N GLU A 66 14.44 -5.89 -24.28
CA GLU A 66 13.29 -6.43 -25.04
C GLU A 66 12.99 -7.91 -24.70
N ASP A 67 13.93 -8.59 -24.05
CA ASP A 67 13.79 -9.98 -23.59
C ASP A 67 13.06 -10.11 -22.24
N VAL A 68 12.66 -8.99 -21.61
CA VAL A 68 11.97 -9.01 -20.32
C VAL A 68 10.49 -9.32 -20.51
N ASP A 69 10.08 -10.50 -20.06
CA ASP A 69 8.70 -10.98 -20.07
C ASP A 69 8.03 -10.81 -18.70
N PHE A 70 7.08 -9.88 -18.61
CA PHE A 70 6.35 -9.58 -17.37
C PHE A 70 5.44 -10.72 -16.90
N GLU A 71 4.94 -11.58 -17.79
CA GLU A 71 4.11 -12.71 -17.39
C GLU A 71 4.93 -13.73 -16.60
N LYS A 72 6.18 -13.97 -17.03
CA LYS A 72 7.11 -14.86 -16.32
C LYS A 72 7.52 -14.32 -14.95
N LEU A 73 7.72 -13.00 -14.83
CA LEU A 73 8.11 -12.35 -13.57
C LEU A 73 7.02 -12.45 -12.48
N VAL A 74 5.74 -12.47 -12.87
CA VAL A 74 4.62 -12.60 -11.92
C VAL A 74 4.62 -13.95 -11.19
N PHE A 75 5.08 -15.01 -11.85
CA PHE A 75 5.22 -16.34 -11.24
C PHE A 75 6.37 -16.42 -10.23
N GLN A 76 7.41 -15.61 -10.41
CA GLN A 76 8.55 -15.54 -9.47
C GLN A 76 8.24 -14.66 -8.25
N THR A 77 7.30 -13.71 -8.39
CA THR A 77 6.96 -12.71 -7.36
C THR A 77 5.66 -13.06 -6.62
N VAL A 78 5.58 -14.27 -6.08
CA VAL A 78 4.44 -14.71 -5.25
C VAL A 78 4.54 -14.06 -3.86
N GLY A 79 3.43 -13.48 -3.38
CA GLY A 79 3.37 -12.81 -2.07
C GLY A 79 3.88 -11.37 -2.05
N PHE A 80 4.30 -10.82 -3.19
CA PHE A 80 4.74 -9.43 -3.29
C PHE A 80 3.56 -8.46 -3.22
N SER A 81 3.72 -7.40 -2.44
CA SER A 81 2.82 -6.25 -2.48
C SER A 81 3.18 -5.32 -3.65
N GLY A 82 2.29 -4.38 -3.97
CA GLY A 82 2.57 -3.36 -4.98
C GLY A 82 3.79 -2.49 -4.65
N ALA A 83 4.07 -2.29 -3.35
CA ALA A 83 5.25 -1.55 -2.91
C ALA A 83 6.56 -2.32 -3.18
N ASP A 84 6.55 -3.64 -2.99
CA ASP A 84 7.72 -4.48 -3.22
C ASP A 84 8.07 -4.55 -4.71
N ILE A 85 7.07 -4.65 -5.58
CA ILE A 85 7.25 -4.63 -7.04
C ILE A 85 7.89 -3.30 -7.47
N ARG A 86 7.39 -2.17 -6.95
CA ARG A 86 7.96 -0.85 -7.23
C ARG A 86 9.43 -0.77 -6.80
N ASN A 87 9.74 -1.30 -5.63
CA ASN A 87 11.09 -1.28 -5.09
C ASN A 87 12.03 -2.14 -5.93
N LEU A 88 11.62 -3.36 -6.28
CA LEU A 88 12.37 -4.29 -7.14
C LEU A 88 12.75 -3.66 -8.47
N VAL A 89 11.79 -3.00 -9.14
CA VAL A 89 12.03 -2.32 -10.42
C VAL A 89 12.96 -1.11 -10.26
N ASN A 90 12.90 -0.42 -9.12
CA ASN A 90 13.80 0.70 -8.83
C ASN A 90 15.24 0.25 -8.60
N GLU A 91 15.44 -0.81 -7.82
CA GLU A 91 16.77 -1.39 -7.59
C GLU A 91 17.39 -1.94 -8.87
N ALA A 92 16.60 -2.60 -9.72
CA ALA A 92 17.08 -3.04 -11.03
C ALA A 92 17.58 -1.87 -11.90
N ALA A 93 16.89 -0.73 -11.88
CA ALA A 93 17.31 0.46 -12.61
C ALA A 93 18.59 1.08 -12.04
N ILE A 94 18.71 1.15 -10.71
CA ILE A 94 19.93 1.64 -10.05
C ILE A 94 21.12 0.74 -10.37
N MET A 95 20.93 -0.58 -10.30
CA MET A 95 21.99 -1.55 -10.64
C MET A 95 22.45 -1.38 -12.08
N MET A 96 21.53 -1.24 -13.03
CA MET A 96 21.90 -1.06 -14.44
C MET A 96 22.73 0.22 -14.67
N VAL A 97 22.35 1.33 -14.04
CA VAL A 97 23.13 2.57 -14.11
C VAL A 97 24.50 2.40 -13.44
N GLY A 98 24.56 1.69 -12.32
CA GLY A 98 25.79 1.40 -11.59
C GLY A 98 26.80 0.59 -12.42
N PHE A 99 26.34 -0.42 -13.17
CA PHE A 99 27.20 -1.21 -14.06
C PHE A 99 27.76 -0.41 -15.24
N TYR A 100 27.07 0.66 -15.68
CA TYR A 100 27.56 1.52 -16.77
C TYR A 100 28.73 2.44 -16.35
N TYR A 101 29.03 2.54 -15.05
CA TYR A 101 30.05 3.45 -14.51
C TYR A 101 31.33 2.73 -14.04
N ILE A 102 31.44 1.41 -14.26
CA ILE A 102 32.60 0.55 -13.96
C ILE A 102 33.19 0.06 -15.28
#